data_AF-A0A450TSR3-F1
#
_entry.id   AF-A0A450TSR3-F1
#
_cell.length_a   1.000
_cell.length_b   1.000
_cell.length_c   1.000
_cell.angle_alpha   90.00
_cell.angle_beta   90.00
_cell.angle_gamma   90.00
#
_symmetry.space_group_name_H-M   'P 1'
#
loop_
_entity.id
_entity.type
_entity.pdbx_description
1 polymer ?
#
loop_
_entity_poly.entity_id
_entity_poly.type
_entity_poly.pdbx_seq_one_letter_code
_entity_poly.pdbx_strand_id
1 'polypeptide(L)' 'MEMDWKKPADGGRVATYRIQYREAGNGPWTLVEIAMETEARIVDQARGKNLEYCVVAANKTGEGEMSNTVTVSL' A
#
# COMPACT_ATOMS: atom_id res chain seq x y z
N MET A 1 9.50 4.34 -6.98
CA MET A 1 9.90 3.63 -5.76
C MET A 1 9.54 2.18 -5.94
N GLU A 2 10.44 1.28 -5.58
CA GLU A 2 10.14 -0.16 -5.55
C GLU A 2 9.67 -0.50 -4.13
N MET A 3 8.63 -1.32 -4.04
CA MET A 3 8.05 -1.78 -2.78
C MET A 3 7.94 -3.29 -2.81
N ASP A 4 8.40 -3.93 -1.75
CA ASP A 4 8.19 -5.34 -1.45
C ASP A 4 7.51 -5.47 -0.09
N TRP A 5 6.67 -6.50 0.05
CA TRP A 5 6.01 -6.81 1.32
C TRP A 5 5.81 -8.31 1.47
N LYS A 6 5.30 -8.73 2.63
CA LYS A 6 4.92 -10.12 2.88
C LYS A 6 3.41 -10.27 2.81
N LYS A 7 2.96 -11.43 2.35
CA LYS A 7 1.55 -11.81 2.47
C LYS A 7 1.14 -11.82 3.96
N PRO A 8 -0.13 -11.48 4.29
CA PRO A 8 -0.67 -11.64 5.63
C PRO A 8 -0.52 -13.08 6.13
N ALA A 9 -0.28 -13.24 7.43
CA ALA A 9 -0.21 -14.56 8.07
C ALA A 9 -1.61 -15.18 8.24
N ASP A 10 -2.61 -14.33 8.48
CA ASP A 10 -3.98 -14.72 8.78
C ASP A 10 -4.96 -14.20 7.71
N GLY A 11 -6.12 -14.86 7.63
CA GLY A 11 -7.19 -14.53 6.70
C GLY A 11 -7.34 -15.50 5.52
N GLY A 12 -8.16 -15.10 4.54
CA GLY A 12 -8.41 -15.89 3.33
C GLY A 12 -7.34 -15.71 2.24
N ARG A 13 -7.44 -16.49 1.16
CA ARG A 13 -6.59 -16.33 -0.02
C ARG A 13 -6.67 -14.90 -0.55
N VAL A 14 -5.53 -14.21 -0.60
CA VAL A 14 -5.42 -12.86 -1.18
C VAL A 14 -5.63 -12.93 -2.69
N ALA A 15 -6.42 -12.00 -3.22
CA ALA A 15 -6.63 -11.84 -4.66
C ALA A 15 -5.78 -10.71 -5.24
N THR A 16 -5.67 -9.60 -4.51
CA THR A 16 -4.89 -8.42 -4.90
C THR A 16 -4.34 -7.68 -3.69
N TYR A 17 -3.30 -6.90 -3.88
CA TYR A 17 -2.76 -5.95 -2.91
C TYR A 17 -3.04 -4.53 -3.39
N ARG A 18 -3.54 -3.68 -2.49
CA ARG A 18 -3.86 -2.27 -2.75
C ARG A 18 -2.80 -1.43 -2.05
N ILE A 19 -1.95 -0.79 -2.84
CA ILE A 19 -0.93 0.12 -2.34
C ILE A 19 -1.60 1.49 -2.22
N GLN A 20 -1.60 2.03 -1.01
CA GLN A 20 -2.22 3.31 -0.71
C GLN A 20 -1.16 4.28 -0.18
N TYR A 21 -1.41 5.57 -0.36
CA TYR A 21 -0.58 6.62 0.21
C TYR A 21 -1.40 7.74 0.83
N ARG A 22 -0.78 8.50 1.72
CA ARG A 22 -1.28 9.78 2.23
C ARG A 22 -0.12 10.71 2.55
N GLU A 23 -0.41 11.99 2.79
CA GLU A 23 0.59 12.89 3.37
C GLU A 23 0.82 12.51 4.84
N ALA A 24 2.06 12.52 5.30
CA ALA A 24 2.40 12.03 6.63
C ALA A 24 1.60 12.75 7.72
N GLY A 25 0.87 11.98 8.53
CA GLY A 25 0.05 12.50 9.62
C GLY A 25 -1.21 13.27 9.19
N ASN A 26 -1.57 13.29 7.89
CA ASN A 26 -2.71 14.05 7.41
C ASN A 26 -3.51 13.33 6.30
N GLY A 27 -4.83 13.45 6.37
CA GLY A 27 -5.73 13.13 5.26
C GLY A 27 -6.09 11.65 5.05
N PRO A 28 -7.00 11.40 4.10
CA PRO A 28 -7.45 10.06 3.74
C PRO A 28 -6.40 9.31 2.92
N TRP A 29 -6.39 7.98 3.07
CA TRP A 29 -5.61 7.10 2.22
C TRP A 29 -6.14 7.13 0.78
N THR A 30 -5.23 7.29 -0.17
CA THR A 30 -5.52 7.30 -1.61
C THR A 30 -4.88 6.08 -2.26
N LEU A 31 -5.64 5.37 -3.10
CA LEU A 31 -5.11 4.25 -3.88
C LEU A 31 -4.08 4.77 -4.90
N VAL A 32 -2.88 4.20 -4.85
CA VAL A 32 -1.82 4.48 -5.82
C VAL A 32 -1.74 3.37 -6.86
N GLU A 33 -1.80 2.10 -6.44
CA GLU A 33 -1.61 0.98 -7.34
C GLU A 33 -2.27 -0.30 -6.81
N ILE A 34 -2.57 -1.23 -7.71
CA ILE A 34 -3.06 -2.57 -7.38
C ILE A 34 -2.07 -3.58 -7.95
N ALA A 35 -1.53 -4.45 -7.09
CA ALA A 35 -0.61 -5.51 -7.46
C ALA A 35 -1.25 -6.90 -7.27
N MET A 36 -0.84 -7.85 -8.10
CA MET A 36 -1.21 -9.27 -7.95
C MET A 36 -0.14 -10.07 -7.20
N GLU A 37 1.08 -9.54 -7.15
CA GLU A 37 2.23 -10.12 -6.45
C GLU A 37 2.58 -9.30 -5.21
N THR A 38 3.53 -9.78 -4.41
CA THR A 38 3.98 -9.10 -3.18
C THR A 38 5.06 -8.04 -3.45
N GLU A 39 5.00 -7.43 -4.63
CA GLU A 39 5.88 -6.37 -5.07
C GLU A 39 5.14 -5.42 -6.01
N ALA A 40 5.55 -4.15 -6.02
CA ALA A 40 5.05 -3.15 -6.96
C ALA A 40 6.08 -2.04 -7.19
N ARG A 41 5.98 -1.41 -8.35
CA ARG A 41 6.79 -0.24 -8.70
C ARG A 41 5.91 1.00 -8.83
N ILE A 42 5.98 1.86 -7.84
CA ILE A 42 5.24 3.12 -7.82
C ILE A 42 5.97 4.17 -8.66
N VAL A 43 5.26 4.70 -9.67
CA VAL A 43 5.71 5.81 -10.53
C VAL A 43 5.02 7.12 -10.15
N ASP A 44 5.54 8.26 -10.63
CA ASP A 44 4.92 9.59 -10.50
C ASP A 44 4.52 10.02 -9.08
N GLN A 45 5.37 9.70 -8.11
CA GLN A 45 5.17 10.10 -6.72
C GLN A 45 5.30 11.63 -6.55
N ALA A 46 4.42 12.23 -5.74
CA ALA A 46 4.46 13.66 -5.46
C ALA A 46 5.76 14.05 -4.73
N ARG A 47 6.55 14.95 -5.35
CA ARG A 47 7.83 15.43 -4.81
C ARG A 47 7.65 16.56 -3.80
N GLY A 48 8.61 16.72 -2.88
CA GLY A 48 8.63 17.79 -1.89
C GLY A 48 7.64 17.59 -0.75
N LYS A 49 7.11 16.37 -0.58
CA LYS A 49 6.19 15.99 0.51
C LYS A 49 6.69 14.74 1.20
N ASN A 50 6.37 14.62 2.49
CA ASN A 50 6.50 13.36 3.22
C ASN A 50 5.24 12.54 2.97
N LEU A 51 5.39 11.41 2.30
CA LEU A 51 4.30 10.51 1.98
C LEU A 51 4.43 9.25 2.83
N GLU A 52 3.31 8.81 3.40
CA GLU A 52 3.20 7.51 4.05
C GLU A 52 2.54 6.55 3.07
N TYR A 53 3.10 5.35 2.94
CA TYR A 53 2.57 4.27 2.14
C TYR A 53 2.18 3.10 3.02
N CYS A 54 1.09 2.42 2.67
CA CYS A 54 0.71 1.14 3.25
C CYS A 54 0.18 0.20 2.16
N VAL A 55 0.12 -1.09 2.50
CA VAL A 55 -0.42 -2.13 1.62
C VAL A 55 -1.61 -2.78 2.31
N VAL A 56 -2.71 -2.93 1.57
CA VAL A 56 -3.94 -3.59 2.04
C VAL A 56 -4.20 -4.81 1.17
N ALA A 57 -4.19 -6.00 1.77
CA ALA A 57 -4.58 -7.22 1.07
C ALA A 57 -6.10 -7.24 0.87
N ALA A 58 -6.56 -7.65 -0.31
CA ALA A 58 -7.98 -7.74 -0.62
C ALA A 58 -8.33 -9.08 -1.27
N ASN A 59 -9.52 -9.59 -0.98
CA ASN A 59 -10.10 -10.78 -1.58
C ASN A 59 -11.60 -10.60 -1.82
N LYS A 60 -12.30 -11.68 -2.22
CA LYS A 60 -13.76 -11.66 -2.48
C LYS A 60 -14.62 -11.24 -1.28
N THR A 61 -14.11 -11.38 -0.06
CA THR A 61 -14.81 -11.01 1.18
C THR A 61 -14.62 -9.53 1.50
N GLY A 62 -13.54 -8.90 1.03
CA GLY A 62 -13.26 -7.50 1.24
C GLY A 62 -11.77 -7.19 1.39
N GLU A 63 -11.50 -6.02 1.97
CA GLU A 63 -10.18 -5.54 2.34
C GLU A 63 -9.79 -6.05 3.74
N GLY A 64 -8.53 -6.40 3.92
CA GLY A 64 -7.95 -6.80 5.20
C GLY A 64 -7.38 -5.62 5.98
N GLU A 65 -6.60 -5.92 7.02
CA GLU A 65 -5.89 -4.92 7.80
C GLU A 65 -4.77 -4.24 6.99
N MET A 66 -4.53 -2.96 7.27
CA MET A 66 -3.41 -2.22 6.70
C MET A 66 -2.08 -2.76 7.25
N SER A 67 -1.07 -2.82 6.38
CA SER A 67 0.31 -3.05 6.82
C SER A 67 0.81 -1.91 7.72
N ASN A 68 2.01 -2.10 8.29
CA ASN A 68 2.77 -0.96 8.79
C ASN A 68 2.95 0.09 7.69
N THR A 69 3.06 1.36 8.10
CA THR A 69 3.33 2.45 7.19
C THR A 69 4.83 2.57 6.93
N VAL A 70 5.19 2.99 5.72
CA VAL A 70 6.55 3.39 5.35
C VAL A 70 6.51 4.84 4.93
N THR A 71 7.31 5.67 5.58
CA THR A 71 7.42 7.10 5.26
C THR A 71 8.54 7.33 4.25
N VAL A 72 8.23 8.05 3.20
CA VAL A 72 9.15 8.36 2.10
C VAL A 72 9.19 9.86 1.92
N SER A 73 10.40 10.41 1.88
CA SER A 73 10.66 11.83 1.61
C SER A 73 11.30 11.95 0.22
N LEU A 74 10.62 12.67 -0.68
CA LEU A 74 11.01 12.82 -2.09
C LEU A 74 11.51 14.23 -2.42
#